data_AF-A0A7S3IU82-F1
#
_entry.id   AF-A0A7S3IU82-F1
#
_cell.length_a   1.000
_cell.length_b   1.000
_cell.length_c   1.000
_cell.angle_alpha   90.00
_cell.angle_beta   90.00
_cell.angle_gamma   90.00
#
_symmetry.space_group_name_H-M   'P 1'
#
loop_
_entity.id
_entity.type
_entity.pdbx_description
1 polymer ?
#
loop_
_entity_poly.entity_id
_entity_poly.type
_entity_poly.pdbx_seq_one_letter_code
_entity_poly.pdbx_strand_id
1 'polypeptide(L)'
;MPRLSKDKSRLTYYATDERFLEHATQYQMKTIDWPPKPDSSGKYSKNVIGFVEEYPAEDAPHAGLHGYEMHICKSNYLGNSNRYYVLQSMIRGQYRVYIADLEKQDSLRWLNFLDKVPEHFREGEYQLLKAVGNFIFVSYSQNNQPPKLYCLVAEGIEEAKSSDEIKFTPVLLDEVTFDESIQKEINSIQTDVVRLENGAEGYLIRLGDDRLPNSFASGAPSGKHPIVTMAHGGPFTAFSRDLFNINYIYQVLQGYCLFIINYQGSTGYGRKFLHRLLGGYGTLEVDDCANLTKKAIADFGHIVDGDMACVQGLSYGGNMTAQLTSHPEYKDMWKSAVAWNPILDAHFNSLTSDIKDWAFATIMNRPMTSFKDYTKEDMILCQ
;
A
#
# COMPACT_ATOMS: atom_id res chain seq x y z
N MET A 1 -6.31 -3.11 -19.19
CA MET A 1 -6.51 -3.52 -20.59
C MET A 1 -8.01 -3.60 -20.87
N PRO A 2 -8.54 -2.99 -21.93
CA PRO A 2 -9.95 -3.11 -22.30
C PRO A 2 -10.30 -4.57 -22.60
N ARG A 3 -11.47 -5.06 -22.16
CA ARG A 3 -11.92 -6.43 -22.37
C ARG A 3 -13.42 -6.51 -22.57
N LEU A 4 -13.83 -7.28 -23.58
CA LEU A 4 -15.23 -7.55 -23.84
C LEU A 4 -15.78 -8.63 -22.89
N SER A 5 -17.04 -8.49 -22.52
CA SER A 5 -17.84 -9.58 -21.95
C SER A 5 -17.88 -10.78 -22.92
N LYS A 6 -18.22 -11.96 -22.42
CA LYS A 6 -18.22 -13.19 -23.24
C LYS A 6 -19.16 -13.11 -24.45
N ASP A 7 -20.34 -12.53 -24.25
CA ASP A 7 -21.35 -12.26 -25.27
C ASP A 7 -21.02 -11.03 -26.14
N LYS A 8 -19.91 -10.34 -25.86
CA LYS A 8 -19.45 -9.11 -26.52
C LYS A 8 -20.44 -7.93 -26.42
N SER A 9 -21.34 -7.96 -25.44
CA SER A 9 -22.30 -6.88 -25.20
C SER A 9 -21.76 -5.72 -24.36
N ARG A 10 -20.60 -5.88 -23.71
CA ARG A 10 -20.00 -4.86 -22.84
C ARG A 10 -18.48 -4.81 -22.93
N LEU A 11 -17.90 -3.64 -22.69
CA LEU A 11 -16.47 -3.39 -22.62
C LEU A 11 -16.09 -2.89 -21.22
N THR A 12 -15.21 -3.61 -20.53
CA THR A 12 -14.63 -3.21 -19.25
C THR A 12 -13.20 -2.70 -19.45
N TYR A 13 -12.85 -1.58 -18.85
CA TYR A 13 -11.52 -0.98 -18.93
C TYR A 13 -11.20 -0.20 -17.65
N TYR A 14 -9.91 -0.05 -17.39
CA TYR A 14 -9.44 0.91 -16.39
C TYR A 14 -9.29 2.27 -17.05
N ALA A 15 -9.67 3.31 -16.34
CA ALA A 15 -9.46 4.68 -16.75
C ALA A 15 -9.17 5.53 -15.52
N THR A 16 -8.43 6.61 -15.74
CA THR A 16 -8.31 7.68 -14.78
C THR A 16 -8.86 8.96 -15.40
N ASP A 17 -9.38 9.84 -14.57
CA ASP A 17 -9.75 11.20 -14.97
C ASP A 17 -8.54 12.15 -14.80
N GLU A 18 -7.44 11.67 -14.23
CA GLU A 18 -6.16 12.37 -14.09
C GLU A 18 -5.37 12.29 -15.38
N ARG A 19 -5.08 13.44 -15.97
CA ARG A 19 -4.42 13.51 -17.29
C ARG A 19 -2.89 13.54 -17.21
N PHE A 20 -2.31 13.61 -16.01
CA PHE A 20 -0.93 14.07 -15.84
C PHE A 20 -0.09 13.30 -14.81
N LEU A 21 -0.65 12.34 -14.07
CA LEU A 21 0.05 11.67 -12.97
C LEU A 21 -0.03 10.16 -13.09
N GLU A 22 0.41 9.59 -14.21
CA GLU A 22 0.33 8.15 -14.48
C GLU A 22 0.88 7.29 -13.32
N HIS A 23 1.94 7.77 -12.64
CA HIS A 23 2.54 7.10 -11.48
C HIS A 23 1.84 7.35 -10.15
N ALA A 24 1.12 8.46 -10.00
CA ALA A 24 0.31 8.81 -8.83
C ALA A 24 -1.18 8.52 -9.05
N THR A 25 -1.53 7.67 -10.02
CA THR A 25 -2.91 7.57 -10.48
C THR A 25 -3.74 6.64 -9.61
N GLN A 26 -4.89 7.14 -9.18
CA GLN A 26 -6.04 6.31 -8.84
C GLN A 26 -6.86 5.97 -10.08
N TYR A 27 -7.14 4.69 -10.26
CA TYR A 27 -7.93 4.17 -11.37
C TYR A 27 -9.38 3.95 -10.96
N GLN A 28 -10.26 4.17 -11.93
CA GLN A 28 -11.63 3.68 -11.92
C GLN A 28 -11.71 2.47 -12.83
N MET A 29 -12.51 1.48 -12.43
CA MET A 29 -12.92 0.42 -13.34
C MET A 29 -14.26 0.82 -13.95
N LYS A 30 -14.31 0.91 -15.28
CA LYS A 30 -15.48 1.35 -16.05
C LYS A 30 -15.97 0.22 -16.93
N THR A 31 -17.28 0.01 -16.98
CA THR A 31 -17.95 -0.90 -17.91
C THR A 31 -18.99 -0.15 -18.71
N ILE A 32 -19.01 -0.34 -20.03
CA ILE A 32 -19.96 0.28 -20.96
C ILE A 32 -20.60 -0.75 -21.87
N ASP A 33 -21.77 -0.43 -22.43
CA ASP A 33 -22.38 -1.24 -23.49
C ASP A 33 -21.51 -1.25 -24.76
N TRP A 34 -21.49 -2.39 -25.45
CA TRP A 34 -20.73 -2.64 -26.66
C TRP A 34 -21.60 -3.33 -27.74
N PRO A 35 -21.59 -2.84 -29.00
CA PRO A 35 -20.91 -1.63 -29.46
C PRO A 35 -21.44 -0.37 -28.73
N PRO A 36 -20.64 0.69 -28.60
CA PRO A 36 -21.00 1.85 -27.80
C PRO A 36 -22.28 2.51 -28.33
N LYS A 37 -23.31 2.59 -27.49
CA LYS A 37 -24.58 3.25 -27.82
C LYS A 37 -24.74 4.50 -26.94
N PRO A 38 -24.49 5.70 -27.47
CA PRO A 38 -24.74 6.91 -26.71
C PRO A 38 -26.25 7.18 -26.62
N ASP A 39 -26.66 7.86 -25.55
CA ASP A 39 -27.99 8.45 -25.45
C ASP A 39 -28.17 9.61 -26.44
N SER A 40 -29.35 10.22 -26.45
CA SER A 40 -29.68 11.35 -27.32
C SER A 40 -28.78 12.58 -27.11
N SER A 41 -28.03 12.65 -26.01
CA SER A 41 -27.06 13.71 -25.70
C SER A 41 -25.62 13.36 -26.08
N GLY A 42 -25.38 12.17 -26.65
CA GLY A 42 -24.04 11.71 -27.00
C GLY A 42 -23.28 11.05 -25.84
N LYS A 43 -23.92 10.82 -24.68
CA LYS A 43 -23.28 10.21 -23.50
C LYS A 43 -23.51 8.71 -23.45
N TYR A 44 -22.48 7.97 -23.06
CA TYR A 44 -22.58 6.52 -22.88
C TYR A 44 -22.99 6.20 -21.44
N SER A 45 -23.91 5.24 -21.28
CA SER A 45 -24.14 4.61 -19.97
C SER A 45 -22.86 3.92 -19.50
N LYS A 46 -22.46 4.14 -18.25
CA LYS A 46 -21.26 3.54 -17.66
C LYS A 46 -21.54 3.06 -16.24
N ASN A 47 -21.19 1.81 -15.97
CA ASN A 47 -20.97 1.36 -14.60
C ASN A 47 -19.55 1.73 -14.21
N VAL A 48 -19.39 2.27 -13.00
CA VAL A 48 -18.10 2.72 -12.49
C VAL A 48 -17.91 2.14 -11.11
N ILE A 49 -16.75 1.52 -10.88
CA ILE A 49 -16.21 1.26 -9.54
C ILE A 49 -15.19 2.36 -9.29
N GLY A 50 -15.50 3.21 -8.31
CA GLY A 50 -14.86 4.50 -8.11
C GLY A 50 -13.52 4.44 -7.39
N PHE A 51 -12.84 5.59 -7.39
CA PHE A 51 -11.79 5.86 -6.42
C PHE A 51 -12.39 6.49 -5.16
N VAL A 52 -11.61 6.52 -4.08
CA VAL A 52 -12.00 7.20 -2.84
C VAL A 52 -11.28 8.53 -2.76
N GLU A 53 -12.04 9.62 -2.63
CA GLU A 53 -11.51 10.98 -2.63
C GLU A 53 -10.79 11.32 -1.33
N GLU A 54 -11.49 11.14 -0.22
CA GLU A 54 -11.03 11.51 1.12
C GLU A 54 -10.17 10.42 1.74
N TYR A 55 -9.53 10.76 2.86
CA TYR A 55 -8.92 9.76 3.71
C TYR A 55 -9.99 8.74 4.14
N PRO A 56 -9.81 7.43 3.85
CA PRO A 56 -10.83 6.43 4.13
C PRO A 56 -11.03 6.30 5.65
N ALA A 57 -12.29 6.21 6.07
CA ALA A 57 -12.63 5.78 7.42
C ALA A 57 -12.06 4.38 7.70
N GLU A 58 -11.89 4.02 8.97
CA GLU A 58 -11.31 2.72 9.33
C GLU A 58 -12.15 1.55 8.81
N ASP A 59 -13.47 1.74 8.75
CA ASP A 59 -14.48 0.81 8.27
C ASP A 59 -14.84 0.99 6.79
N ALA A 60 -14.11 1.83 6.04
CA ALA A 60 -14.38 2.02 4.63
C ALA A 60 -14.21 0.70 3.85
N PRO A 61 -15.08 0.42 2.86
CA PRO A 61 -15.05 -0.84 2.13
C PRO A 61 -13.80 -0.99 1.25
N HIS A 62 -13.26 0.12 0.72
CA HIS A 62 -12.00 0.18 -0.03
C HIS A 62 -11.42 1.60 0.03
N ALA A 63 -10.20 1.81 -0.49
CA ALA A 63 -9.55 3.13 -0.57
C ALA A 63 -9.22 3.56 -2.02
N GLY A 64 -10.00 3.08 -2.97
CA GLY A 64 -9.78 3.22 -4.42
C GLY A 64 -8.89 2.13 -5.01
N LEU A 65 -8.54 2.24 -6.30
CA LEU A 65 -7.66 1.31 -7.03
C LEU A 65 -6.39 2.09 -7.44
N HIS A 66 -5.20 1.59 -7.14
CA HIS A 66 -3.95 2.37 -7.24
C HIS A 66 -2.96 1.80 -8.24
N GLY A 67 -2.43 2.66 -9.13
CA GLY A 67 -1.78 2.31 -10.40
C GLY A 67 -0.54 1.43 -10.40
N TYR A 68 0.43 1.74 -9.53
CA TYR A 68 1.71 1.03 -9.52
C TYR A 68 1.59 -0.40 -8.98
N GLU A 69 0.62 -0.61 -8.08
CA GLU A 69 0.38 -1.86 -7.37
C GLU A 69 -0.76 -2.68 -7.97
N MET A 70 -1.47 -2.14 -8.96
CA MET A 70 -2.37 -2.97 -9.74
C MET A 70 -1.52 -4.00 -10.50
N HIS A 71 -1.46 -5.22 -9.97
CA HIS A 71 -1.28 -6.40 -10.78
C HIS A 71 -2.45 -6.46 -11.77
N ILE A 72 -2.40 -5.67 -12.85
CA ILE A 72 -3.36 -5.68 -13.96
C ILE A 72 -3.10 -6.96 -14.75
N CYS A 73 -3.34 -8.09 -14.10
CA CYS A 73 -3.33 -9.39 -14.71
C CYS A 73 -4.52 -9.43 -15.67
N LYS A 74 -4.24 -9.69 -16.94
CA LYS A 74 -5.21 -9.73 -18.05
C LYS A 74 -6.35 -10.76 -17.85
N SER A 75 -6.41 -11.46 -16.72
CA SER A 75 -7.20 -12.69 -16.56
C SER A 75 -7.57 -13.04 -15.11
N ASN A 76 -8.18 -12.14 -14.34
CA ASN A 76 -8.77 -12.45 -13.02
C ASN A 76 -10.31 -12.50 -13.07
N TYR A 77 -10.87 -12.96 -14.17
CA TYR A 77 -12.32 -13.16 -14.30
C TYR A 77 -12.72 -14.48 -13.66
N LEU A 78 -13.82 -14.45 -12.94
CA LEU A 78 -14.38 -15.61 -12.25
C LEU A 78 -15.60 -16.13 -13.03
N GLY A 79 -15.72 -17.45 -13.11
CA GLY A 79 -16.76 -18.14 -13.85
C GLY A 79 -16.61 -17.99 -15.37
N ASN A 80 -17.64 -18.42 -16.08
CA ASN A 80 -17.67 -18.41 -17.54
C ASN A 80 -18.24 -17.12 -18.12
N SER A 81 -18.92 -16.28 -17.33
CA SER A 81 -19.65 -15.11 -17.82
C SER A 81 -18.76 -13.90 -18.14
N ASN A 82 -17.52 -13.86 -17.61
CA ASN A 82 -16.71 -12.64 -17.53
C ASN A 82 -17.43 -11.47 -16.79
N ARG A 83 -18.44 -11.75 -15.97
CA ARG A 83 -19.18 -10.75 -15.20
C ARG A 83 -18.45 -10.36 -13.92
N TYR A 84 -17.89 -11.34 -13.24
CA TYR A 84 -17.23 -11.15 -11.95
C TYR A 84 -15.73 -11.02 -12.14
N TYR A 85 -15.13 -9.98 -11.57
CA TYR A 85 -13.70 -9.72 -11.68
C TYR A 85 -13.07 -9.62 -10.30
N VAL A 86 -11.96 -10.33 -10.10
CA VAL A 86 -11.24 -10.34 -8.83
C VAL A 86 -10.05 -9.39 -8.93
N LEU A 87 -9.93 -8.51 -7.95
CA LEU A 87 -8.87 -7.50 -7.88
C LEU A 87 -8.32 -7.40 -6.47
N GLN A 88 -7.16 -6.78 -6.33
CA GLN A 88 -6.56 -6.46 -5.04
C GLN A 88 -6.40 -4.94 -4.96
N SER A 89 -6.59 -4.39 -3.77
CA SER A 89 -6.26 -2.99 -3.51
C SER A 89 -5.89 -2.79 -2.06
N MET A 90 -5.03 -1.80 -1.81
CA MET A 90 -4.63 -1.42 -0.48
C MET A 90 -5.65 -0.49 0.18
N ILE A 91 -5.87 -0.68 1.47
CA ILE A 91 -6.54 0.26 2.36
C ILE A 91 -5.70 0.37 3.64
N ARG A 92 -5.16 1.57 3.90
CA ARG A 92 -4.41 1.90 5.13
C ARG A 92 -3.33 0.87 5.50
N GLY A 93 -2.44 0.61 4.55
CA GLY A 93 -1.35 -0.35 4.70
C GLY A 93 -1.78 -1.82 4.59
N GLN A 94 -3.03 -2.15 4.26
CA GLN A 94 -3.46 -3.55 4.12
C GLN A 94 -3.95 -3.85 2.71
N TYR A 95 -3.37 -4.85 2.06
CA TYR A 95 -3.96 -5.41 0.87
C TYR A 95 -5.15 -6.31 1.19
N ARG A 96 -6.23 -6.05 0.46
CA ARG A 96 -7.44 -6.86 0.46
C ARG A 96 -7.74 -7.35 -0.95
N VAL A 97 -8.37 -8.52 -1.04
CA VAL A 97 -8.84 -9.10 -2.30
C VAL A 97 -10.34 -8.89 -2.41
N TYR A 98 -10.79 -8.35 -3.54
CA TYR A 98 -12.18 -7.97 -3.79
C TYR A 98 -12.74 -8.72 -4.99
N ILE A 99 -14.06 -8.92 -4.99
CA ILE A 99 -14.84 -9.28 -6.16
C ILE A 99 -15.67 -8.08 -6.61
N ALA A 100 -15.57 -7.76 -7.90
CA ALA A 100 -16.35 -6.75 -8.59
C ALA A 100 -17.46 -7.40 -9.41
N ASP A 101 -18.69 -6.90 -9.29
CA ASP A 101 -19.80 -7.24 -10.19
C ASP A 101 -19.91 -6.17 -11.28
N LEU A 102 -19.43 -6.50 -12.48
CA LEU A 102 -19.30 -5.53 -13.58
C LEU A 102 -20.64 -5.05 -14.16
N GLU A 103 -21.77 -5.67 -13.78
CA GLU A 103 -23.10 -5.19 -14.21
C GLU A 103 -23.75 -4.24 -13.21
N LYS A 104 -23.19 -4.10 -12.00
CA LYS A 104 -23.70 -3.22 -10.96
C LYS A 104 -22.82 -1.99 -10.79
N GLN A 105 -23.45 -0.86 -10.49
CA GLN A 105 -22.73 0.37 -10.18
C GLN A 105 -22.03 0.23 -8.83
N ASP A 106 -20.75 0.62 -8.80
CA ASP A 106 -19.90 0.66 -7.60
C ASP A 106 -19.90 -0.62 -6.74
N SER A 107 -20.03 -1.77 -7.41
CA SER A 107 -20.14 -3.06 -6.73
C SER A 107 -18.77 -3.65 -6.49
N LEU A 108 -18.24 -3.47 -5.28
CA LEU A 108 -17.00 -4.07 -4.82
C LEU A 108 -17.22 -4.72 -3.45
N ARG A 109 -17.00 -6.04 -3.36
CA ARG A 109 -17.14 -6.80 -2.12
C ARG A 109 -15.78 -7.36 -1.70
N TRP A 110 -15.37 -7.10 -0.47
CA TRP A 110 -14.17 -7.72 0.10
C TRP A 110 -14.38 -9.23 0.28
N LEU A 111 -13.44 -10.05 -0.20
CA LEU A 111 -13.47 -11.50 -0.05
C LEU A 111 -12.80 -11.90 1.26
N ASN A 112 -13.60 -11.93 2.30
CA ASN A 112 -13.12 -12.08 3.66
C ASN A 112 -13.23 -13.51 4.21
N PHE A 113 -12.57 -14.46 3.56
CA PHE A 113 -12.84 -15.90 3.67
C PHE A 113 -12.39 -16.61 4.97
N LEU A 114 -11.70 -15.93 5.89
CA LEU A 114 -11.23 -16.56 7.13
C LEU A 114 -12.23 -16.44 8.30
N ASP A 115 -13.30 -15.67 8.16
CA ASP A 115 -14.40 -15.49 9.13
C ASP A 115 -14.01 -15.29 10.61
N LYS A 116 -12.80 -14.82 10.92
CA LYS A 116 -12.31 -14.80 12.32
C LYS A 116 -12.68 -13.56 13.15
N VAL A 117 -13.11 -12.44 12.54
CA VAL A 117 -13.31 -11.13 13.22
C VAL A 117 -14.33 -10.26 12.41
N PRO A 118 -15.01 -9.23 12.95
CA PRO A 118 -15.80 -8.29 12.14
C PRO A 118 -15.12 -7.77 10.86
N GLU A 119 -15.91 -7.49 9.81
CA GLU A 119 -15.46 -7.10 8.45
C GLU A 119 -14.73 -5.75 8.34
N HIS A 120 -14.40 -5.07 9.44
CA HIS A 120 -13.77 -3.75 9.42
C HIS A 120 -12.54 -3.64 10.34
N PHE A 121 -12.23 -4.69 11.12
CA PHE A 121 -11.07 -4.76 12.02
C PHE A 121 -10.36 -6.11 11.88
N ARG A 122 -9.86 -6.46 10.69
CA ARG A 122 -9.02 -7.66 10.55
C ARG A 122 -7.56 -7.29 10.36
N GLU A 123 -6.73 -8.00 11.09
CA GLU A 123 -5.28 -8.04 10.93
C GLU A 123 -4.94 -9.05 9.81
N GLY A 124 -4.00 -8.71 8.95
CA GLY A 124 -3.47 -9.63 7.95
C GLY A 124 -3.53 -9.09 6.52
N GLU A 125 -2.56 -9.56 5.75
CA GLU A 125 -2.37 -9.20 4.36
C GLU A 125 -2.92 -10.28 3.43
N TYR A 126 -3.75 -9.89 2.47
CA TYR A 126 -4.29 -10.78 1.44
C TYR A 126 -3.69 -10.43 0.08
N GLN A 127 -2.80 -11.27 -0.42
CA GLN A 127 -2.17 -11.09 -1.73
C GLN A 127 -2.86 -11.98 -2.77
N LEU A 128 -3.47 -11.35 -3.76
CA LEU A 128 -4.09 -12.03 -4.89
C LEU A 128 -3.00 -12.56 -5.82
N LEU A 129 -2.90 -13.88 -5.92
CA LEU A 129 -1.99 -14.52 -6.87
C LEU A 129 -2.67 -14.69 -8.23
N LYS A 130 -3.89 -15.23 -8.23
CA LYS A 130 -4.62 -15.52 -9.46
C LYS A 130 -6.10 -15.77 -9.22
N ALA A 131 -6.96 -15.34 -10.15
CA ALA A 131 -8.31 -15.91 -10.30
C ALA A 131 -8.45 -16.60 -11.67
N VAL A 132 -9.04 -17.80 -11.69
CA VAL A 132 -9.24 -18.58 -12.92
C VAL A 132 -10.39 -19.57 -12.74
N GLY A 133 -11.30 -19.64 -13.71
CA GLY A 133 -12.49 -20.47 -13.59
C GLY A 133 -13.27 -20.04 -12.34
N ASN A 134 -13.61 -20.99 -11.47
CA ASN A 134 -14.26 -20.74 -10.18
C ASN A 134 -13.27 -20.71 -9.00
N PHE A 135 -11.97 -20.54 -9.25
CA PHE A 135 -10.93 -20.57 -8.21
C PHE A 135 -10.24 -19.23 -8.04
N ILE A 136 -9.94 -18.86 -6.79
CA ILE A 136 -9.11 -17.71 -6.44
C ILE A 136 -7.96 -18.18 -5.55
N PHE A 137 -6.74 -17.96 -6.00
CA PHE A 137 -5.53 -18.26 -5.26
C PHE A 137 -5.07 -17.01 -4.53
N VAL A 138 -4.98 -17.11 -3.20
CA VAL A 138 -4.64 -16.01 -2.30
C VAL A 138 -3.55 -16.48 -1.34
N SER A 139 -2.49 -15.68 -1.20
CA SER A 139 -1.56 -15.81 -0.08
C SER A 139 -2.05 -14.94 1.07
N TYR A 140 -2.12 -15.50 2.27
CA TYR A 140 -2.48 -14.80 3.50
C TYR A 140 -1.33 -14.84 4.49
N SER A 141 -1.00 -13.72 5.11
CA SER A 141 0.01 -13.66 6.17
C SER A 141 -0.25 -12.55 7.18
N GLN A 142 0.48 -12.58 8.30
CA GLN A 142 0.58 -11.50 9.29
C GLN A 142 2.05 -11.35 9.69
N ASN A 143 2.45 -10.25 10.34
CA ASN A 143 3.82 -10.12 10.85
C ASN A 143 4.23 -11.28 11.77
N ASN A 144 3.28 -11.84 12.52
CA ASN A 144 3.48 -12.98 13.43
C ASN A 144 2.97 -14.31 12.87
N GLN A 145 2.55 -14.36 11.59
CA GLN A 145 2.02 -15.57 10.98
C GLN A 145 2.61 -15.75 9.57
N PRO A 146 3.43 -16.78 9.35
CA PRO A 146 3.98 -17.09 8.03
C PRO A 146 2.90 -17.25 6.95
N PRO A 147 3.27 -17.03 5.67
CA PRO A 147 2.32 -17.12 4.58
C PRO A 147 1.65 -18.50 4.48
N LYS A 148 0.34 -18.46 4.28
CA LYS A 148 -0.51 -19.61 3.96
C LYS A 148 -1.13 -19.42 2.59
N LEU A 149 -1.09 -20.46 1.77
CA LEU A 149 -1.68 -20.46 0.44
C LEU A 149 -3.08 -21.03 0.51
N TYR A 150 -4.07 -20.23 0.10
CA TYR A 150 -5.47 -20.65 0.01
C TYR A 150 -5.93 -20.69 -1.43
N CYS A 151 -6.81 -21.63 -1.73
CA CYS A 151 -7.70 -21.61 -2.88
C CYS A 151 -9.13 -21.36 -2.39
N LEU A 152 -9.76 -20.28 -2.84
CA LEU A 152 -11.16 -20.01 -2.61
C LEU A 152 -11.96 -20.61 -3.76
N VAL A 153 -12.82 -21.57 -3.45
CA VAL A 153 -13.72 -22.19 -4.43
C VAL A 153 -15.03 -21.39 -4.45
N ALA A 154 -15.34 -20.79 -5.59
CA ALA A 154 -16.58 -20.08 -5.81
C ALA A 154 -17.71 -21.06 -6.15
N GLU A 155 -18.80 -21.00 -5.39
CA GLU A 155 -19.98 -21.84 -5.54
C GLU A 155 -21.16 -21.03 -6.06
N GLY A 156 -21.95 -21.61 -6.97
CA GLY A 156 -23.15 -20.98 -7.53
C GLY A 156 -22.89 -19.77 -8.43
N ILE A 157 -21.66 -19.63 -8.95
CA ILE A 157 -21.24 -18.43 -9.68
C ILE A 157 -22.00 -18.20 -11.00
N GLU A 158 -22.40 -19.27 -11.69
CA GLU A 158 -23.10 -19.15 -12.97
C GLU A 158 -24.56 -18.76 -12.79
N GLU A 159 -25.17 -19.10 -11.64
CA GLU A 159 -26.56 -18.81 -11.29
C GLU A 159 -26.71 -17.52 -10.46
N ALA A 160 -25.62 -17.05 -9.83
CA ALA A 160 -25.62 -15.90 -8.95
C ALA A 160 -26.08 -14.62 -9.66
N LYS A 161 -27.09 -13.96 -9.10
CA LYS A 161 -27.61 -12.67 -9.61
C LYS A 161 -26.78 -11.49 -9.15
N SER A 162 -25.88 -11.69 -8.20
CA SER A 162 -24.94 -10.69 -7.71
C SER A 162 -23.74 -11.34 -7.05
N SER A 163 -22.66 -10.55 -6.85
CA SER A 163 -21.49 -11.02 -6.11
C SER A 163 -21.86 -11.51 -4.71
N ASP A 164 -22.87 -10.93 -4.07
CA ASP A 164 -23.29 -11.25 -2.70
C ASP A 164 -23.80 -12.69 -2.54
N GLU A 165 -24.37 -13.25 -3.61
CA GLU A 165 -24.89 -14.62 -3.64
C GLU A 165 -23.79 -15.67 -3.82
N ILE A 166 -22.59 -15.27 -4.27
CA ILE A 166 -21.47 -16.19 -4.49
C ILE A 166 -20.83 -16.52 -3.15
N LYS A 167 -20.86 -17.80 -2.81
CA LYS A 167 -20.16 -18.36 -1.64
C LYS A 167 -18.74 -18.73 -2.02
N PHE A 168 -17.82 -18.49 -1.09
CA PHE A 168 -16.41 -18.81 -1.24
C PHE A 168 -15.99 -19.77 -0.14
N THR A 169 -15.67 -21.00 -0.52
CA THR A 169 -15.17 -22.02 0.41
C THR A 169 -13.64 -22.00 0.39
N PRO A 170 -12.97 -21.62 1.50
CA PRO A 170 -11.52 -21.61 1.56
C PRO A 170 -10.96 -23.02 1.72
N VAL A 171 -9.99 -23.38 0.88
CA VAL A 171 -9.20 -24.60 0.97
C VAL A 171 -7.75 -24.21 1.21
N LEU A 172 -7.18 -24.58 2.35
CA LEU A 172 -5.75 -24.44 2.60
C LEU A 172 -5.00 -25.41 1.68
N LEU A 173 -4.14 -24.86 0.82
CA LEU A 173 -3.33 -25.65 -0.11
C LEU A 173 -1.94 -25.94 0.45
N ASP A 174 -1.33 -24.95 1.10
CA ASP A 174 0.03 -25.04 1.61
C ASP A 174 0.26 -24.02 2.73
N GLU A 175 1.24 -24.28 3.59
CA GLU A 175 1.66 -23.35 4.62
C GLU A 175 3.17 -23.40 4.88
N VAL A 176 3.76 -22.23 5.09
CA VAL A 176 5.15 -22.15 5.55
C VAL A 176 5.18 -22.50 7.03
N THR A 177 6.04 -23.46 7.38
CA THR A 177 6.27 -23.89 8.77
C THR A 177 7.72 -23.65 9.17
N PHE A 178 7.93 -23.42 10.46
CA PHE A 178 9.24 -23.28 11.08
C PHE A 178 9.35 -24.27 12.24
N ASP A 179 10.59 -24.53 12.68
CA ASP A 179 10.84 -25.27 13.93
C ASP A 179 10.06 -24.64 15.09
N GLU A 180 9.56 -25.45 16.02
CA GLU A 180 8.67 -24.99 17.10
C GLU A 180 9.25 -23.83 17.91
N SER A 181 10.55 -23.83 18.15
CA SER A 181 11.25 -22.75 18.86
C SER A 181 11.19 -21.43 18.10
N ILE A 182 11.43 -21.44 16.79
CA ILE A 182 11.36 -20.26 15.92
C ILE A 182 9.91 -19.81 15.77
N GLN A 183 8.98 -20.74 15.55
CA GLN A 183 7.57 -20.42 15.40
C GLN A 183 7.01 -19.74 16.65
N LYS A 184 7.42 -20.17 17.85
CA LYS A 184 7.05 -19.53 19.11
C LYS A 184 7.53 -18.07 19.17
N GLU A 185 8.75 -17.79 18.72
CA GLU A 185 9.27 -16.42 18.68
C GLU A 185 8.52 -15.56 17.65
N ILE A 186 8.26 -16.10 16.45
CA ILE A 186 7.45 -15.43 15.42
C ILE A 186 6.07 -15.08 15.96
N ASN A 187 5.39 -16.02 16.62
CA ASN A 187 4.05 -15.81 17.18
C ASN A 187 4.02 -14.71 18.25
N SER A 188 5.16 -14.38 18.87
CA SER A 188 5.24 -13.32 19.87
C SER A 188 5.27 -11.92 19.27
N ILE A 189 5.50 -11.79 17.96
CA ILE A 189 5.61 -10.48 17.30
C ILE A 189 4.27 -9.74 17.37
N GLN A 190 4.36 -8.44 17.65
CA GLN A 190 3.22 -7.51 17.70
C GLN A 190 3.41 -6.38 16.70
N THR A 191 2.31 -5.72 16.38
CA THR A 191 2.29 -4.54 15.51
C THR A 191 1.42 -3.48 16.16
N ASP A 192 2.01 -2.35 16.50
CA ASP A 192 1.29 -1.19 17.03
C ASP A 192 1.17 -0.11 15.96
N VAL A 193 0.08 0.66 16.01
CA VAL A 193 -0.19 1.74 15.06
C VAL A 193 0.06 3.10 15.73
N VAL A 194 0.89 3.92 15.10
CA VAL A 194 1.12 5.33 15.48
C VAL A 194 0.54 6.19 14.38
N ARG A 195 -0.25 7.21 14.73
CA ARG A 195 -0.93 8.08 13.77
C ARG A 195 -0.74 9.55 14.13
N LEU A 196 -0.51 10.37 13.10
CA LEU A 196 -0.55 11.82 13.19
C LEU A 196 -1.93 12.35 12.79
N GLU A 197 -2.28 13.56 13.23
CA GLU A 197 -3.57 14.19 12.94
C GLU A 197 -3.81 14.41 11.44
N ASN A 198 -2.75 14.55 10.65
CA ASN A 198 -2.83 14.68 9.20
C ASN A 198 -3.14 13.33 8.49
N GLY A 199 -3.21 12.22 9.22
CA GLY A 199 -3.50 10.89 8.69
C GLY A 199 -2.28 10.06 8.29
N ALA A 200 -1.06 10.59 8.39
CA ALA A 200 0.15 9.78 8.26
C ALA A 200 0.21 8.72 9.37
N GLU A 201 0.65 7.52 9.01
CA GLU A 201 0.67 6.37 9.90
C GLU A 201 2.04 5.71 9.88
N GLY A 202 2.45 5.19 11.04
CA GLY A 202 3.57 4.29 11.15
C GLY A 202 3.17 3.04 11.93
N TYR A 203 3.81 1.91 11.60
CA TYR A 203 3.55 0.63 12.23
C TYR A 203 4.80 0.10 12.88
N LEU A 204 4.73 -0.05 14.21
CA LEU A 204 5.82 -0.52 15.04
C LEU A 204 5.74 -2.05 15.16
N ILE A 205 6.60 -2.74 14.42
CA ILE A 205 6.74 -4.20 14.47
C ILE A 205 7.83 -4.53 15.48
N ARG A 206 7.46 -5.27 16.52
CA ARG A 206 8.35 -5.57 17.66
C ARG A 206 8.05 -6.92 18.28
N LEU A 207 8.93 -7.38 19.16
CA LEU A 207 8.60 -8.47 20.08
C LEU A 207 7.46 -8.03 21.01
N GLY A 208 6.53 -8.94 21.28
CA GLY A 208 5.30 -8.66 22.01
C GLY A 208 5.42 -8.72 23.53
N ASP A 209 6.57 -9.12 24.05
CA ASP A 209 6.88 -9.05 25.47
C ASP A 209 7.93 -7.98 25.75
N ASP A 210 7.99 -7.55 27.01
CA ASP A 210 8.94 -6.54 27.49
C ASP A 210 10.33 -7.14 27.76
N ARG A 211 10.68 -8.23 27.06
CA ARG A 211 11.99 -8.87 27.26
C ARG A 211 13.08 -7.95 26.74
N LEU A 212 14.24 -7.93 27.40
CA LEU A 212 15.39 -7.19 26.91
C LEU A 212 15.90 -7.81 25.59
N PRO A 213 16.61 -7.05 24.73
CA PRO A 213 17.19 -7.59 23.52
C PRO A 213 18.22 -8.70 23.84
N ASN A 214 17.94 -9.93 23.43
CA ASN A 214 18.79 -11.10 23.71
C ASN A 214 19.95 -11.30 22.71
N SER A 215 20.13 -10.41 21.74
CA SER A 215 21.01 -10.58 20.56
C SER A 215 21.77 -9.29 20.20
N PHE A 216 22.08 -8.99 18.93
CA PHE A 216 22.93 -7.84 18.54
C PHE A 216 22.48 -6.48 19.11
N ALA A 217 21.19 -6.31 19.39
CA ALA A 217 20.65 -5.13 20.04
C ALA A 217 20.97 -5.01 21.56
N SER A 218 21.56 -6.04 22.19
CA SER A 218 21.95 -6.05 23.61
C SER A 218 23.00 -5.00 23.99
N GLY A 219 23.66 -4.37 23.00
CA GLY A 219 24.55 -3.24 23.21
C GLY A 219 23.84 -1.92 23.52
N ALA A 220 22.50 -1.88 23.53
CA ALA A 220 21.73 -0.69 23.88
C ALA A 220 21.93 -0.34 25.38
N PRO A 221 22.49 0.84 25.72
CA PRO A 221 22.84 1.20 27.11
C PRO A 221 21.65 1.21 28.08
N SER A 222 20.44 1.43 27.55
CA SER A 222 19.20 1.55 28.33
C SER A 222 18.53 0.21 28.66
N GLY A 223 18.99 -0.90 28.07
CA GLY A 223 18.28 -2.19 28.09
C GLY A 223 17.03 -2.23 27.20
N LYS A 224 16.70 -1.15 26.49
CA LYS A 224 15.57 -1.06 25.56
C LYS A 224 15.99 -1.41 24.13
N HIS A 225 15.02 -1.59 23.24
CA HIS A 225 15.26 -1.96 21.85
C HIS A 225 15.56 -0.74 20.98
N PRO A 226 16.62 -0.76 20.14
CA PRO A 226 16.82 0.25 19.11
C PRO A 226 15.64 0.27 18.12
N ILE A 227 15.20 1.45 17.73
CA ILE A 227 14.18 1.63 16.68
C ILE A 227 14.82 1.85 15.32
N VAL A 228 14.36 1.13 14.30
CA VAL A 228 14.75 1.34 12.90
C VAL A 228 13.54 1.88 12.16
N THR A 229 13.56 3.18 11.90
CA THR A 229 12.55 3.86 11.09
C THR A 229 12.81 3.59 9.62
N MET A 230 11.76 3.22 8.89
CA MET A 230 11.82 2.87 7.48
C MET A 230 10.84 3.72 6.68
N ALA A 231 11.35 4.34 5.61
CA ALA A 231 10.55 5.00 4.59
C ALA A 231 10.50 4.14 3.32
N HIS A 232 9.32 4.02 2.70
CA HIS A 232 9.16 3.19 1.50
C HIS A 232 9.74 3.87 0.26
N GLY A 233 10.10 3.03 -0.73
CA GLY A 233 10.54 3.47 -2.04
C GLY A 233 9.35 3.74 -2.96
N GLY A 234 9.50 4.70 -3.86
CA GLY A 234 8.38 5.26 -4.59
C GLY A 234 7.62 6.26 -3.70
N PRO A 235 7.42 7.50 -4.15
CA PRO A 235 6.68 8.53 -3.41
C PRO A 235 5.18 8.20 -3.28
N PHE A 236 4.67 7.34 -4.18
CA PHE A 236 3.27 6.97 -4.35
C PHE A 236 3.09 5.45 -4.23
N THR A 237 3.65 4.89 -3.17
CA THR A 237 3.48 3.48 -2.77
C THR A 237 3.12 3.48 -1.28
N ALA A 238 3.06 2.31 -0.67
CA ALA A 238 2.90 2.19 0.78
C ALA A 238 3.57 0.91 1.27
N PHE A 239 3.97 0.91 2.54
CA PHE A 239 4.28 -0.34 3.22
C PHE A 239 3.00 -1.09 3.58
N SER A 240 3.07 -2.41 3.38
CA SER A 240 2.14 -3.37 3.96
C SER A 240 2.35 -3.46 5.47
N ARG A 241 1.31 -3.11 6.22
CA ARG A 241 1.23 -3.17 7.67
C ARG A 241 1.34 -4.59 8.20
N ASP A 242 0.64 -5.54 7.57
CA ASP A 242 0.43 -6.90 8.11
C ASP A 242 1.05 -7.99 7.23
N LEU A 243 2.13 -7.69 6.49
CA LEU A 243 2.78 -8.67 5.60
C LEU A 243 3.91 -9.40 6.32
N PHE A 244 3.90 -10.74 6.31
CA PHE A 244 5.06 -11.52 6.76
C PHE A 244 6.25 -11.28 5.84
N ASN A 245 7.21 -10.47 6.30
CA ASN A 245 8.45 -10.19 5.62
C ASN A 245 9.62 -10.79 6.41
N ILE A 246 10.23 -11.85 5.89
CA ILE A 246 11.30 -12.57 6.59
C ILE A 246 12.47 -11.67 7.02
N ASN A 247 12.78 -10.62 6.26
CA ASN A 247 13.83 -9.66 6.63
C ASN A 247 13.42 -8.77 7.81
N TYR A 248 12.13 -8.44 7.91
CA TYR A 248 11.58 -7.70 9.05
C TYR A 248 11.58 -8.58 10.29
N ILE A 249 11.06 -9.80 10.14
CA ILE A 249 10.98 -10.78 11.23
C ILE A 249 12.38 -11.09 11.76
N TYR A 250 13.35 -11.31 10.88
CA TYR A 250 14.73 -11.51 11.29
C TYR A 250 15.27 -10.36 12.15
N GLN A 251 15.10 -9.11 11.73
CA GLN A 251 15.57 -7.95 12.51
C GLN A 251 14.84 -7.81 13.85
N VAL A 252 13.53 -8.07 13.90
CA VAL A 252 12.77 -8.08 15.16
C VAL A 252 13.27 -9.15 16.11
N LEU A 253 13.55 -10.36 15.60
CA LEU A 253 14.17 -11.44 16.38
C LEU A 253 15.63 -11.11 16.80
N GLN A 254 16.32 -10.23 16.07
CA GLN A 254 17.59 -9.64 16.50
C GLN A 254 17.44 -8.49 17.52
N GLY A 255 16.23 -8.24 18.01
CA GLY A 255 15.94 -7.28 19.05
C GLY A 255 15.83 -5.83 18.57
N TYR A 256 15.54 -5.60 17.29
CA TYR A 256 15.19 -4.26 16.80
C TYR A 256 13.67 -4.05 16.83
N CYS A 257 13.23 -2.83 17.13
CA CYS A 257 11.87 -2.40 16.82
C CYS A 257 11.87 -1.80 15.41
N LEU A 258 11.15 -2.40 14.46
CA LEU A 258 11.02 -1.84 13.12
C LEU A 258 9.82 -0.91 13.07
N PHE A 259 10.00 0.28 12.51
CA PHE A 259 8.94 1.26 12.38
C PHE A 259 8.78 1.66 10.92
N ILE A 260 7.83 1.03 10.24
CA ILE A 260 7.53 1.27 8.82
C ILE A 260 6.50 2.39 8.70
N ILE A 261 6.76 3.39 7.85
CA ILE A 261 5.95 4.61 7.77
C ILE A 261 5.27 4.76 6.41
N ASN A 262 3.99 5.12 6.44
CA ASN A 262 3.19 5.61 5.34
C ASN A 262 2.87 7.10 5.58
N TYR A 263 3.59 7.96 4.87
CA TYR A 263 3.51 9.42 4.95
C TYR A 263 2.48 10.00 3.96
N GLN A 264 2.20 11.30 4.04
CA GLN A 264 1.35 11.97 3.05
C GLN A 264 1.90 11.81 1.64
N GLY A 265 1.12 11.18 0.76
CA GLY A 265 1.59 10.70 -0.55
C GLY A 265 1.51 9.18 -0.70
N SER A 266 1.39 8.42 0.39
CA SER A 266 1.25 6.97 0.28
C SER A 266 -0.09 6.54 -0.34
N THR A 267 -0.07 5.40 -1.04
CA THR A 267 -1.28 4.75 -1.59
C THR A 267 -2.13 4.10 -0.50
N GLY A 268 -3.41 3.86 -0.79
CA GLY A 268 -4.33 3.23 0.17
C GLY A 268 -5.00 4.17 1.17
N TYR A 269 -4.81 5.49 1.02
CA TYR A 269 -5.38 6.53 1.91
C TYR A 269 -6.25 7.55 1.18
N GLY A 270 -6.76 7.20 -0.01
CA GLY A 270 -7.60 8.08 -0.82
C GLY A 270 -6.82 9.13 -1.62
N ARG A 271 -7.51 9.74 -2.59
CA ARG A 271 -6.91 10.62 -3.59
C ARG A 271 -6.27 11.86 -2.98
N LYS A 272 -6.98 12.52 -2.08
CA LYS A 272 -6.51 13.76 -1.47
C LYS A 272 -5.24 13.52 -0.67
N PHE A 273 -5.16 12.41 0.06
CA PHE A 273 -3.95 12.07 0.81
C PHE A 273 -2.76 11.80 -0.12
N LEU A 274 -2.97 11.02 -1.18
CA LEU A 274 -1.99 10.75 -2.24
C LEU A 274 -1.49 12.06 -2.90
N HIS A 275 -2.41 12.98 -3.20
CA HIS A 275 -2.09 14.25 -3.87
C HIS A 275 -1.45 15.31 -2.97
N ARG A 276 -1.46 15.15 -1.63
CA ARG A 276 -0.82 16.14 -0.74
C ARG A 276 0.68 16.27 -0.99
N LEU A 277 1.33 15.20 -1.43
CA LEU A 277 2.75 15.22 -1.76
C LEU A 277 3.06 16.03 -3.04
N LEU A 278 2.06 16.37 -3.85
CA LEU A 278 2.23 17.26 -5.00
C LEU A 278 2.62 18.65 -4.52
N GLY A 279 3.84 19.05 -4.84
CA GLY A 279 4.50 20.23 -4.31
C GLY A 279 4.99 20.12 -2.85
N GLY A 280 4.78 18.99 -2.18
CA GLY A 280 5.23 18.78 -0.79
C GLY A 280 6.64 18.17 -0.65
N TYR A 281 7.32 17.88 -1.76
CA TYR A 281 8.59 17.14 -1.79
C TYR A 281 9.64 17.70 -0.83
N GLY A 282 10.24 16.80 -0.06
CA GLY A 282 11.30 17.10 0.91
C GLY A 282 10.84 17.86 2.15
N THR A 283 9.52 18.04 2.31
CA THR A 283 8.95 18.73 3.48
C THR A 283 7.92 17.84 4.17
N LEU A 284 6.77 17.58 3.54
CA LEU A 284 5.65 16.88 4.17
C LEU A 284 6.03 15.45 4.60
N GLU A 285 6.66 14.68 3.72
CA GLU A 285 7.04 13.31 4.01
C GLU A 285 8.22 13.22 4.99
N VAL A 286 9.11 14.21 4.99
CA VAL A 286 10.25 14.31 5.91
C VAL A 286 9.73 14.62 7.32
N ASP A 287 8.84 15.59 7.42
CA ASP A 287 8.17 15.96 8.67
C ASP A 287 7.30 14.82 9.21
N ASP A 288 6.51 14.17 8.35
CA ASP A 288 5.69 13.02 8.74
C ASP A 288 6.57 11.90 9.31
N CYS A 289 7.66 11.56 8.62
CA CYS A 289 8.58 10.51 9.05
C CYS A 289 9.21 10.85 10.41
N ALA A 290 9.78 12.05 10.55
CA ALA A 290 10.41 12.47 11.81
C ALA A 290 9.42 12.56 12.96
N ASN A 291 8.23 13.13 12.73
CA ASN A 291 7.22 13.31 13.78
C ASN A 291 6.54 12.00 14.17
N LEU A 292 6.30 11.07 13.24
CA LEU A 292 5.87 9.72 13.57
C LEU A 292 6.91 9.00 14.42
N THR A 293 8.20 9.09 14.09
CA THR A 293 9.25 8.45 14.88
C THR A 293 9.36 9.05 16.27
N LYS A 294 9.32 10.39 16.40
CA LYS A 294 9.27 11.07 17.71
C LYS A 294 8.09 10.58 18.54
N LYS A 295 6.91 10.49 17.91
CA LYS A 295 5.70 10.01 18.58
C LYS A 295 5.82 8.54 19.00
N ALA A 296 6.38 7.68 18.14
CA ALA A 296 6.61 6.27 18.49
C ALA A 296 7.58 6.14 19.67
N ILE A 297 8.68 6.90 19.69
CA ILE A 297 9.63 6.92 20.81
C ILE A 297 8.95 7.43 22.09
N ALA A 298 8.08 8.44 22.00
CA ALA A 298 7.35 8.96 23.15
C ALA A 298 6.33 7.95 23.70
N ASP A 299 5.52 7.36 22.82
CA ASP A 299 4.44 6.43 23.21
C ASP A 299 5.01 5.07 23.70
N PHE A 300 6.08 4.59 23.06
CA PHE A 300 6.69 3.28 23.32
C PHE A 300 8.06 3.37 24.00
N GLY A 301 8.41 4.51 24.61
CA GLY A 301 9.72 4.73 25.23
C GLY A 301 10.03 3.84 26.43
N HIS A 302 9.09 3.01 26.89
CA HIS A 302 9.34 1.94 27.86
C HIS A 302 9.99 0.70 27.21
N ILE A 303 9.77 0.49 25.90
CA ILE A 303 10.31 -0.60 25.08
C ILE A 303 11.42 -0.11 24.15
N VAL A 304 11.31 1.12 23.63
CA VAL A 304 12.18 1.68 22.59
C VAL A 304 13.26 2.59 23.19
N ASP A 305 14.49 2.42 22.72
CA ASP A 305 15.62 3.33 22.96
C ASP A 305 15.70 4.40 21.86
N GLY A 306 15.27 5.62 22.19
CA GLY A 306 15.34 6.76 21.26
C GLY A 306 16.77 7.22 20.95
N ASP A 307 17.74 7.00 21.85
CA ASP A 307 19.14 7.40 21.64
C ASP A 307 19.86 6.48 20.64
N MET A 308 19.22 5.35 20.31
CA MET A 308 19.66 4.35 19.35
C MET A 308 18.76 4.30 18.11
N ALA A 309 18.02 5.39 17.82
CA ALA A 309 17.17 5.47 16.64
C ALA A 309 17.99 5.47 15.35
N CYS A 310 17.59 4.63 14.39
CA CYS A 310 18.20 4.49 13.07
C CYS A 310 17.15 4.81 12.00
N VAL A 311 17.60 5.27 10.83
CA VAL A 311 16.72 5.49 9.66
C VAL A 311 17.24 4.75 8.43
N GLN A 312 16.35 4.14 7.66
CA GLN A 312 16.70 3.52 6.39
C GLN A 312 15.59 3.63 5.35
N GLY A 313 15.95 3.42 4.09
CA GLY A 313 14.99 3.31 3.01
C GLY A 313 15.65 3.06 1.65
N LEU A 314 14.83 2.63 0.69
CA LEU A 314 15.25 2.31 -0.68
C LEU A 314 14.68 3.32 -1.67
N SER A 315 15.47 3.70 -2.68
CA SER A 315 15.05 4.60 -3.76
C SER A 315 14.58 5.93 -3.18
N TYR A 316 13.29 6.26 -3.30
CA TYR A 316 12.69 7.42 -2.63
C TYR A 316 12.89 7.41 -1.11
N GLY A 317 12.75 6.24 -0.45
CA GLY A 317 13.07 6.10 0.97
C GLY A 317 14.55 6.33 1.28
N GLY A 318 15.44 6.04 0.33
CA GLY A 318 16.87 6.36 0.43
C GLY A 318 17.12 7.86 0.33
N ASN A 319 16.39 8.57 -0.53
CA ASN A 319 16.36 10.03 -0.55
C ASN A 319 15.85 10.59 0.78
N MET A 320 14.72 10.09 1.30
CA MET A 320 14.21 10.51 2.61
C MET A 320 15.22 10.26 3.73
N THR A 321 15.95 9.15 3.70
CA THR A 321 17.04 8.86 4.64
C THR A 321 18.13 9.94 4.59
N ALA A 322 18.55 10.36 3.39
CA ALA A 322 19.52 11.44 3.22
C ALA A 322 18.97 12.80 3.68
N GLN A 323 17.70 13.08 3.40
CA GLN A 323 17.05 14.33 3.84
C GLN A 323 16.94 14.38 5.37
N LEU A 324 16.44 13.34 6.02
CA LEU A 324 16.28 13.27 7.48
C LEU A 324 17.61 13.42 8.23
N THR A 325 18.69 12.87 7.69
CA THR A 325 20.02 12.89 8.32
C THR A 325 20.79 14.19 8.07
N SER A 326 20.35 15.01 7.11
CA SER A 326 20.91 16.34 6.83
C SER A 326 19.99 17.48 7.29
N HIS A 327 18.74 17.17 7.66
CA HIS A 327 17.74 18.16 8.05
C HIS A 327 18.16 18.90 9.34
N PRO A 328 18.12 20.24 9.37
CA PRO A 328 18.59 21.01 10.54
C PRO A 328 17.93 20.63 11.86
N GLU A 329 16.65 20.25 11.83
CA GLU A 329 15.88 19.90 13.04
C GLU A 329 15.93 18.41 13.41
N TYR A 330 16.25 17.53 12.46
CA TYR A 330 16.08 16.08 12.64
C TYR A 330 17.41 15.30 12.58
N LYS A 331 18.49 15.89 12.06
CA LYS A 331 19.79 15.23 11.89
C LYS A 331 20.31 14.57 13.17
N ASP A 332 20.08 15.18 14.33
CA ASP A 332 20.60 14.71 15.62
C ASP A 332 19.73 13.60 16.24
N MET A 333 18.58 13.26 15.63
CA MET A 333 17.73 12.15 16.06
C MET A 333 18.33 10.78 15.70
N TRP A 334 19.19 10.73 14.67
CA TRP A 334 19.57 9.46 14.04
C TRP A 334 20.98 9.05 14.43
N LYS A 335 21.09 7.95 15.15
CA LYS A 335 22.37 7.35 15.51
C LYS A 335 23.08 6.73 14.32
N SER A 336 22.33 6.18 13.38
CA SER A 336 22.85 5.66 12.12
C SER A 336 21.82 5.75 11.00
N ALA A 337 22.31 5.65 9.76
CA ALA A 337 21.47 5.76 8.58
C ALA A 337 21.92 4.82 7.46
N VAL A 338 20.96 4.24 6.76
CA VAL A 338 21.21 3.33 5.63
C VAL A 338 20.36 3.75 4.43
N ALA A 339 20.97 4.47 3.49
CA ALA A 339 20.32 4.94 2.27
C ALA A 339 20.61 3.99 1.10
N TRP A 340 19.61 3.25 0.61
CA TRP A 340 19.75 2.34 -0.53
C TRP A 340 19.29 3.00 -1.82
N ASN A 341 20.13 2.96 -2.86
CA ASN A 341 19.89 3.58 -4.17
C ASN A 341 19.26 4.99 -4.08
N PRO A 342 19.80 5.89 -3.24
CA PRO A 342 19.13 7.14 -2.94
C PRO A 342 19.11 8.07 -4.16
N ILE A 343 17.99 8.79 -4.32
CA ILE A 343 17.93 9.95 -5.21
C ILE A 343 18.60 11.10 -4.45
N LEU A 344 19.82 11.48 -4.83
CA LEU A 344 20.55 12.60 -4.17
C LEU A 344 20.60 13.86 -5.02
N ASP A 345 20.16 13.75 -6.27
CA ASP A 345 20.11 14.83 -7.24
C ASP A 345 18.71 14.83 -7.89
N ALA A 346 17.84 15.71 -7.39
CA ALA A 346 16.47 15.85 -7.85
C ALA A 346 16.42 16.34 -9.31
N HIS A 347 17.35 17.21 -9.71
CA HIS A 347 17.49 17.69 -11.08
C HIS A 347 17.72 16.52 -12.04
N PHE A 348 18.77 15.73 -11.78
CA PHE A 348 19.13 14.59 -12.60
C PHE A 348 17.97 13.59 -12.66
N ASN A 349 17.33 13.33 -11.52
CA ASN A 349 16.17 12.45 -11.45
C ASN A 349 15.00 12.93 -12.34
N SER A 350 14.71 14.23 -12.41
CA SER A 350 13.65 14.76 -13.29
C SER A 350 13.87 14.45 -14.77
N LEU A 351 15.12 14.27 -15.20
CA LEU A 351 15.48 14.00 -16.58
C LEU A 351 15.53 12.50 -16.90
N THR A 352 15.97 11.69 -15.93
CA THR A 352 16.30 10.27 -16.14
C THR A 352 15.31 9.29 -15.52
N SER A 353 14.44 9.75 -14.63
CA SER A 353 13.47 8.88 -13.96
C SER A 353 12.52 8.23 -14.96
N ASP A 354 12.10 7.01 -14.66
CA ASP A 354 10.98 6.32 -15.28
C ASP A 354 9.62 6.90 -14.82
N ILE A 355 9.61 7.74 -13.77
CA ILE A 355 8.45 8.42 -13.20
C ILE A 355 8.54 9.95 -13.37
N LYS A 356 8.77 10.42 -14.60
CA LYS A 356 9.04 11.85 -14.88
C LYS A 356 7.92 12.78 -14.46
N ASP A 357 6.67 12.36 -14.65
CA ASP A 357 5.47 13.07 -14.20
C ASP A 357 5.50 13.37 -12.70
N TRP A 358 5.86 12.39 -11.88
CA TRP A 358 6.08 12.61 -10.47
C TRP A 358 7.19 13.62 -10.22
N ALA A 359 8.35 13.42 -10.84
CA ALA A 359 9.52 14.26 -10.61
C ALA A 359 9.20 15.73 -10.92
N PHE A 360 8.51 16.03 -12.03
CA PHE A 360 8.06 17.38 -12.30
C PHE A 360 7.01 17.89 -11.31
N ALA A 361 5.98 17.10 -11.00
CA ALA A 361 4.88 17.55 -10.15
C ALA A 361 5.27 17.79 -8.69
N THR A 362 6.30 17.13 -8.20
CA THR A 362 6.68 17.17 -6.78
C THR A 362 7.91 18.01 -6.52
N ILE A 363 8.96 17.91 -7.36
CA ILE A 363 10.21 18.68 -7.19
C ILE A 363 9.98 20.17 -7.43
N MET A 364 9.10 20.54 -8.38
CA MET A 364 8.87 21.93 -8.76
C MET A 364 8.09 22.76 -7.73
N ASN A 365 7.64 22.14 -6.64
CA ASN A 365 6.84 22.79 -5.59
C ASN A 365 5.67 23.62 -6.15
N ARG A 366 4.99 23.10 -7.19
CA ARG A 366 3.84 23.74 -7.84
C ARG A 366 2.80 22.68 -8.23
N PRO A 367 1.49 22.97 -8.12
CA PRO A 367 0.45 22.05 -8.57
C PRO A 367 0.57 21.80 -10.08
N MET A 368 0.69 20.54 -10.48
CA MET A 368 0.77 20.20 -11.89
C MET A 368 -0.61 20.02 -12.51
N THR A 369 -1.11 21.04 -13.20
CA THR A 369 -2.36 20.98 -13.97
C THR A 369 -2.15 20.63 -15.44
N SER A 370 -0.96 20.91 -16.00
CA SER A 370 -0.55 20.52 -17.37
C SER A 370 0.96 20.58 -17.59
N PHE A 371 1.53 19.68 -18.40
CA PHE A 371 2.92 19.82 -18.90
C PHE A 371 3.16 21.09 -19.72
N LYS A 372 2.10 21.68 -20.31
CA LYS A 372 2.19 22.96 -21.04
C LYS A 372 2.47 24.14 -20.12
N ASP A 373 2.24 23.97 -18.82
CA ASP A 373 2.43 25.00 -17.81
C ASP A 373 3.91 25.14 -17.40
N TYR A 374 4.77 24.20 -17.81
CA TYR A 374 6.21 24.25 -17.59
C TYR A 374 6.94 24.88 -18.78
N THR A 375 7.76 25.88 -18.51
CA THR A 375 8.60 26.52 -19.51
C THR A 375 9.98 25.87 -19.59
N LYS A 376 10.76 26.26 -20.61
CA LYS A 376 12.18 25.88 -20.68
C LYS A 376 12.96 26.41 -19.47
N GLU A 377 12.56 27.55 -18.92
CA GLU A 377 13.15 28.15 -17.72
C GLU A 377 12.81 27.34 -16.46
N ASP A 378 11.59 26.80 -16.33
CA ASP A 378 11.25 25.90 -15.23
C ASP A 378 12.11 24.62 -15.25
N MET A 379 12.38 24.08 -16.45
CA MET A 379 13.31 22.95 -16.64
C MET A 379 14.76 23.29 -16.25
N ILE A 380 15.12 24.58 -16.30
CA ILE A 380 16.45 25.08 -15.90
C ILE A 380 16.48 25.37 -14.40
N LEU A 381 15.37 25.81 -13.80
CA LEU A 381 15.24 26.04 -12.34
C LEU A 381 15.26 24.73 -11.54
N CYS A 382 15.06 23.58 -12.19
CA CYS A 382 15.36 22.29 -11.59
C CYS A 382 16.87 22.11 -11.31
N GLN A 383 17.79 22.86 -11.95
CA GLN A 383 19.26 22.82 -11.71
C GLN A 383 19.63 23.48 -10.38
#